data_AF-A0A1P8UD15-F1
#
_entry.id   AF-A0A1P8UD15-F1
#
_cell.length_a   1.000
_cell.length_b   1.000
_cell.length_c   1.000
_cell.angle_alpha   90.00
_cell.angle_beta   90.00
_cell.angle_gamma   90.00
#
_symmetry.space_group_name_H-M   'P 1'
#
loop_
_entity.id
_entity.type
_entity.pdbx_description
1 polymer ?
#
loop_
_entity_poly.entity_id
_entity_poly.type
_entity_poly.pdbx_seq_one_letter_code
_entity_poly.pdbx_strand_id
1 'polypeptide(L)' 'MRIETQDKQHVTIVMDDHRAGDLLAGLLAHPDLGEAASELVEKLRAAKVEPTPAPDHIRHEYAPPLQD' A
#
# COMPACT_ATOMS: atom_id res chain seq x y z
N MET A 1 2.09 -5.10 11.59
CA MET A 1 2.25 -6.32 10.78
C MET A 1 3.14 -7.32 11.52
N ARG A 2 2.68 -8.56 11.68
CA ARG A 2 3.35 -9.66 12.38
C ARG A 2 3.04 -10.97 11.66
N ILE A 3 4.01 -11.87 11.60
CA ILE A 3 3.79 -13.25 11.14
C ILE A 3 3.24 -14.06 12.33
N GLU A 4 2.07 -14.67 12.17
CA GLU A 4 1.48 -15.54 13.19
C GLU A 4 1.85 -17.00 12.98
N THR A 5 1.80 -17.45 11.73
CA THR A 5 2.08 -18.84 11.36
C THR A 5 2.94 -18.85 10.11
N GLN A 6 3.94 -19.73 10.10
CA GLN A 6 4.76 -19.99 8.92
C GLN A 6 5.04 -21.50 8.86
N ASP A 7 4.59 -22.14 7.80
CA ASP A 7 4.96 -23.51 7.46
C ASP A 7 5.66 -23.54 6.08
N LYS A 8 5.94 -24.74 5.56
CA LYS A 8 6.66 -24.90 4.29
C LYS A 8 5.85 -24.45 3.07
N GLN A 9 4.55 -24.22 3.22
CA GLN A 9 3.59 -23.94 2.15
C GLN A 9 2.81 -22.64 2.37
N HIS A 10 2.62 -22.20 3.62
CA HIS A 10 1.77 -21.07 3.97
C HIS A 10 2.43 -20.12 4.96
N VAL A 11 2.11 -18.83 4.80
CA VAL A 11 2.47 -17.77 5.74
C VAL A 11 1.22 -16.99 6.08
N THR A 12 0.91 -16.86 7.37
CA THR A 12 -0.18 -16.02 7.88
C THR A 12 0.41 -14.73 8.44
N ILE A 13 0.04 -13.61 7.82
CA ILE A 13 0.47 -12.28 8.23
C ILE A 13 -0.75 -11.55 8.77
N VAL A 14 -0.68 -11.13 10.04
CA VAL A 14 -1.67 -10.22 10.62
C VAL A 14 -1.14 -8.81 10.55
N MET A 15 -1.98 -7.89 10.07
CA MET A 15 -1.67 -6.48 10.03
C MET A 15 -2.89 -5.68 10.48
N ASP A 16 -2.61 -4.47 10.96
CA ASP A 16 -3.62 -3.46 11.24
C ASP A 16 -4.21 -2.89 9.94
N ASP A 17 -5.39 -2.28 10.06
CA ASP A 17 -6.17 -1.77 8.92
C ASP A 17 -5.41 -0.70 8.12
N HIS A 18 -4.61 0.13 8.80
CA HIS A 18 -3.79 1.14 8.13
C HIS A 18 -2.77 0.50 7.19
N ARG A 19 -2.05 -0.51 7.67
CA ARG A 19 -1.10 -1.25 6.83
C ARG A 19 -1.77 -2.03 5.72
N ALA A 20 -2.99 -2.51 5.93
CA ALA A 20 -3.78 -3.13 4.86
C ALA A 20 -4.10 -2.12 3.75
N GLY A 21 -4.44 -0.88 4.13
CA GLY A 21 -4.61 0.24 3.20
C GLY A 21 -3.34 0.60 2.45
N ASP A 22 -2.20 0.64 3.14
CA ASP A 22 -0.89 0.92 2.52
C ASP A 22 -0.50 -0.17 1.51
N LEU A 23 -0.74 -1.45 1.86
CA LEU A 23 -0.52 -2.58 0.98
C LEU A 23 -1.41 -2.49 -0.27
N LEU A 24 -2.70 -2.20 -0.09
CA LEU A 24 -3.63 -2.03 -1.21
C LEU A 24 -3.21 -0.87 -2.12
N ALA A 25 -2.81 0.27 -1.55
CA ALA A 25 -2.31 1.41 -2.31
C ALA A 25 -1.06 1.04 -3.14
N GLY A 26 -0.11 0.32 -2.53
CA GLY A 26 1.09 -0.15 -3.22
C GLY A 26 0.79 -1.14 -4.35
N LEU A 27 -0.12 -2.10 -4.14
CA LEU A 27 -0.54 -3.05 -5.17
C LEU A 27 -1.22 -2.36 -6.36
N LEU A 28 -2.05 -1.34 -6.09
CA LEU A 28 -2.71 -0.56 -7.14
C LEU A 28 -1.73 0.33 -7.93
N ALA A 29 -0.65 0.79 -7.29
CA ALA A 29 0.39 1.58 -7.95
C ALA A 29 1.28 0.74 -8.90
N HIS A 30 1.31 -0.59 -8.72
CA HIS A 30 2.17 -1.50 -9.48
C HIS A 30 1.36 -2.66 -10.09
N PRO A 31 0.61 -2.42 -11.19
CA PRO A 31 -0.25 -3.43 -11.82
C PRO A 31 0.52 -4.58 -12.51
N ASP A 32 1.84 -4.46 -12.63
CA ASP A 32 2.76 -5.40 -13.28
C ASP A 32 3.24 -6.54 -12.37
N LEU A 33 2.79 -6.60 -11.11
CA LEU A 33 3.17 -7.62 -10.13
C LEU A 33 2.57 -9.02 -10.39
N GLY A 34 1.71 -9.16 -11.39
CA GLY A 34 1.17 -10.44 -11.84
C GLY A 34 -0.11 -10.89 -11.11
N GLU A 35 -0.52 -12.13 -11.38
CA GLU A 35 -1.84 -12.67 -10.99
C GLU A 35 -2.06 -12.71 -9.47
N ALA A 36 -1.03 -13.09 -8.70
CA ALA A 36 -1.13 -13.15 -7.24
C ALA A 36 -1.39 -11.77 -6.61
N ALA A 37 -0.86 -10.70 -7.19
CA ALA A 37 -1.11 -9.33 -6.75
C ALA A 37 -2.57 -8.94 -7.03
N SER A 38 -3.08 -9.27 -8.22
CA SER A 38 -4.48 -9.04 -8.59
C SER A 38 -5.45 -9.77 -7.66
N GLU A 39 -5.19 -11.05 -7.36
CA GLU A 39 -6.00 -11.84 -6.43
C GLU A 39 -5.99 -11.24 -5.01
N LEU A 40 -4.83 -10.75 -4.56
CA LEU A 40 -4.71 -10.10 -3.26
C LEU A 40 -5.49 -8.77 -3.19
N VAL A 41 -5.46 -7.97 -4.26
CA VAL A 41 -6.27 -6.74 -4.38
C VAL A 41 -7.76 -7.06 -4.25
N GLU A 42 -8.26 -8.09 -4.93
CA GLU A 42 -9.66 -8.49 -4.85
C GLU A 42 -10.05 -8.91 -3.43
N LYS A 43 -9.20 -9.70 -2.77
CA LYS A 43 -9.43 -10.12 -1.37
C LYS A 43 -9.46 -8.94 -0.40
N LEU A 44 -8.55 -7.98 -0.54
CA LEU A 44 -8.51 -6.78 0.31
C LEU A 44 -9.78 -5.93 0.13
N ARG A 45 -10.24 -5.75 -1.12
CA ARG A 45 -11.49 -5.04 -1.43
C ARG A 45 -12.71 -5.77 -0.89
N ALA A 46 -12.77 -7.10 -1.02
CA ALA A 46 -13.84 -7.91 -0.45
C ALA A 46 -13.91 -7.81 1.08
N ALA A 47 -12.76 -7.62 1.73
CA ALA A 47 -12.64 -7.33 3.15
C ALA A 47 -12.95 -5.86 3.52
N LYS A 48 -13.36 -5.02 2.56
CA LYS A 48 -13.65 -3.58 2.72
C LYS A 48 -12.46 -2.74 3.17
N VAL A 49 -11.25 -3.14 2.80
CA VAL A 49 -10.05 -2.32 2.98
C VAL A 49 -10.05 -1.21 1.94
N GLU A 50 -9.86 0.02 2.39
CA GLU A 50 -9.69 1.20 1.54
C GLU A 50 -8.19 1.50 1.36
N PRO A 51 -7.73 1.86 0.15
CA PRO A 51 -6.33 2.22 -0.07
C PRO A 51 -6.00 3.53 0.65
N THR A 52 -4.82 3.57 1.28
CA THR A 52 -4.31 4.82 1.86
C THR A 52 -4.13 5.86 0.75
N PRO A 53 -4.63 7.09 0.91
CA PRO A 53 -4.44 8.14 -0.08
C PRO A 53 -2.94 8.42 -0.26
N ALA A 54 -2.50 8.52 -1.51
CA ALA A 54 -1.15 8.95 -1.81
C ALA A 54 -0.94 10.37 -1.23
N PRO A 55 0.20 10.66 -0.60
CA PRO A 55 0.48 12.00 -0.12
C PRO A 55 0.45 12.97 -1.30
N ASP A 56 -0.38 14.00 -1.19
CA ASP A 56 -0.43 15.10 -2.16
C ASP A 56 0.99 15.65 -2.30
N HIS A 57 1.51 15.59 -3.52
CA HIS A 57 2.88 15.97 -3.81
C HIS A 57 3.15 17.35 -3.24
N ILE A 58 4.18 17.47 -2.39
CA ILE A 58 4.65 18.77 -1.88
C ILE A 58 4.88 19.66 -3.10
N ARG A 59 4.00 20.65 -3.28
CA ARG A 59 4.25 21.75 -4.20
C ARG A 59 5.44 22.51 -3.63
N HIS A 60 6.61 22.26 -4.19
CA HIS A 60 7.75 23.17 -4.03
C HIS A 60 7.36 24.48 -4.70
N GLU A 61 6.69 25.35 -3.95
CA GLU A 61 6.57 26.75 -4.35
C GLU A 61 7.99 27.29 -4.41
N TYR A 62 8.42 27.61 -5.63
CA TYR A 62 9.73 28.15 -5.93
C TYR A 62 9.82 29.53 -5.27
N ALA A 63 10.40 29.60 -4.07
CA ALA A 63 10.68 30.88 -3.44
C ALA A 63 11.83 31.55 -4.23
N PRO A 64 11.61 32.73 -4.84
CA PRO A 64 12.69 33.44 -5.52
C PRO A 64 13.75 33.86 -4.48
N PRO A 65 15.04 33.88 -4.85
CA PRO A 65 16.09 34.31 -3.95
C PRO A 65 15.87 35.77 -3.55
N LEU A 66 15.98 36.07 -2.24
CA LEU A 66 16.03 37.44 -1.73
C LEU A 66 17.24 38.13 -2.37
N GLN A 67 17.01 39.21 -3.13
CA GLN A 67 18.07 40.07 -3.64
C GLN A 67 18.43 41.09 -2.56
N ASP A 68 19.70 41.09 -2.13
CA ASP A 68 20.35 42.20 -1.40
C ASP A 68 20.91 43.23 -2.40
#